data_AF-A0A1Y1RRB9-F1
#
_entry.id   AF-A0A1Y1RRB9-F1
#
_cell.length_a   1.000
_cell.length_b   1.000
_cell.length_c   1.000
_cell.angle_alpha   90.00
_cell.angle_beta   90.00
_cell.angle_gamma   90.00
#
_symmetry.space_group_name_H-M   'P 1'
#
loop_
_entity.id
_entity.type
_entity.pdbx_description
1 polymer ?
#
loop_
_entity_poly.entity_id
_entity_poly.type
_entity_poly.pdbx_seq_one_letter_code
_entity_poly.pdbx_strand_id
1 'polypeptide(L)'
;MSAEKHGTNDGALWGGRFAGGPSEALAALSKSTQFDWRLAPYDIAGSRAHARVLAKAGLLTDDELTGMIAALDQLEADVRSGAYTPAESDEDVHGSLEKGLIERAGADLGGKLRAGRSRNDQIATLGRMYLRDHASIIAKGVMDTIDALIAQSEAHPYAPMPGRTHLQHAQPVLLSHQLLAHAWALSRDLDRLLDWDRRAAVSPYGSGALAGSSLGLDPQAVAADLGFNSATHNSIDGTASRDVYAEFAWVAAMISVDLSRISEEIIFWATKEFSFVTLHDSFSTGSSIMPQKKNPDIAELARGKAGRLIGDLTGLLATLKALPLAYNRDLQEDKEPVFDAIDQLEVLLPAVSGMIATLTFNTERLAELAPQGFALATDVAEWLVREGVPFRVAHELAGEAVRVCEEKGCELWDLTDEDYLAISPALHAGVREVLTVEGSLNSRSAQGGTAPSAVAAQLEALRSELEPARAFAARPQVIS
;
A
#
# COMPACT_ATOMS: atom_id res chain seq x y z
N MET A 1 -61.05 12.99 -11.06
CA MET A 1 -59.77 12.63 -11.70
C MET A 1 -58.70 13.51 -11.07
N SER A 2 -58.15 13.08 -9.94
CA SER A 2 -57.07 13.80 -9.24
C SER A 2 -55.77 13.54 -9.98
N ALA A 3 -55.10 14.60 -10.39
CA ALA A 3 -53.73 14.54 -10.85
C ALA A 3 -52.84 14.14 -9.66
N GLU A 4 -52.36 12.89 -9.64
CA GLU A 4 -51.19 12.53 -8.85
C GLU A 4 -50.01 13.34 -9.40
N LYS A 5 -49.66 14.40 -8.68
CA LYS A 5 -48.52 15.26 -9.00
C LYS A 5 -47.31 14.79 -8.19
N HIS A 6 -46.24 14.49 -8.94
CA HIS A 6 -44.84 14.46 -8.52
C HIS A 6 -44.50 13.70 -7.23
N GLY A 7 -44.26 12.39 -7.37
CA GLY A 7 -43.44 11.64 -6.43
C GLY A 7 -42.08 11.31 -7.08
N THR A 8 -41.00 11.39 -6.30
CA THR A 8 -39.79 10.60 -6.59
C THR A 8 -40.16 9.12 -6.47
N ASN A 9 -39.66 8.26 -7.36
CA ASN A 9 -39.90 6.82 -7.24
C ASN A 9 -39.34 6.32 -5.90
N ASP A 10 -40.10 5.52 -5.15
CA ASP A 10 -39.62 4.93 -3.90
C ASP A 10 -38.28 4.20 -4.12
N GLY A 11 -37.22 4.67 -3.48
CA GLY A 11 -35.85 4.12 -3.60
C GLY A 11 -34.93 4.77 -4.63
N ALA A 12 -35.42 5.69 -5.49
CA ALA A 12 -34.61 6.38 -6.49
C ALA A 12 -34.77 7.91 -6.44
N LEU A 13 -33.64 8.63 -6.33
CA LEU A 13 -33.63 10.11 -6.31
C LEU A 13 -33.84 10.74 -7.70
N TRP A 14 -33.92 9.92 -8.75
CA TRP A 14 -34.27 10.30 -10.12
C TRP A 14 -35.57 9.58 -10.49
N GLY A 15 -36.68 10.31 -10.57
CA GLY A 15 -37.99 9.68 -10.76
C GLY A 15 -39.07 10.60 -11.30
N GLY A 16 -39.09 11.87 -10.88
CA GLY A 16 -40.16 12.82 -11.23
C GLY A 16 -40.34 13.12 -12.72
N ARG A 17 -39.42 12.68 -13.59
CA ARG A 17 -39.50 12.80 -15.05
C ARG A 17 -39.98 11.54 -15.77
N PHE A 18 -39.89 10.37 -15.14
CA PHE A 18 -40.20 9.10 -15.79
C PHE A 18 -41.70 8.79 -15.67
N ALA A 19 -42.31 8.30 -16.77
CA ALA A 19 -43.72 7.92 -16.77
C ALA A 19 -44.00 6.59 -16.04
N GLY A 20 -42.96 5.84 -15.68
CA GLY A 20 -43.01 4.60 -14.92
C GLY A 20 -41.67 4.34 -14.19
N GLY A 21 -41.58 3.23 -13.46
CA GLY A 21 -40.37 2.83 -12.73
C GLY A 21 -39.28 2.20 -13.62
N PRO A 22 -38.05 2.03 -13.09
CA PRO A 22 -37.00 1.29 -13.77
C PRO A 22 -37.40 -0.19 -13.96
N SER A 23 -36.85 -0.85 -14.99
CA SER A 23 -36.98 -2.31 -15.10
C SER A 23 -36.18 -2.99 -13.98
N GLU A 24 -36.56 -4.22 -13.61
CA GLU A 24 -35.83 -5.01 -12.61
C GLU A 24 -34.34 -5.17 -13.00
N ALA A 25 -34.05 -5.36 -14.29
CA ALA A 25 -32.68 -5.47 -14.79
C ALA A 25 -31.87 -4.18 -14.57
N LEU A 26 -32.48 -3.00 -14.77
CA LEU A 26 -31.80 -1.72 -14.53
C LEU A 26 -31.61 -1.47 -13.03
N ALA A 27 -32.62 -1.80 -12.21
CA ALA A 27 -32.52 -1.68 -10.76
C ALA A 27 -31.40 -2.57 -10.21
N ALA A 28 -31.30 -3.82 -10.67
CA ALA A 28 -30.25 -4.74 -10.27
C ALA A 28 -28.85 -4.26 -10.69
N LEU A 29 -28.70 -3.71 -11.91
CA LEU A 29 -27.41 -3.21 -12.41
C LEU A 29 -26.96 -1.92 -11.72
N SER A 30 -27.89 -1.03 -11.38
CA SER A 30 -27.58 0.28 -10.80
C SER A 30 -27.25 0.24 -9.32
N LYS A 31 -27.69 -0.82 -8.63
CA LYS A 31 -27.56 -0.99 -7.19
C LYS A 31 -26.09 -1.06 -6.75
N SER A 32 -25.72 -0.28 -5.75
CA SER A 32 -24.38 -0.21 -5.17
C SER A 32 -24.35 -0.45 -3.66
N THR A 33 -25.50 -0.56 -2.98
CA THR A 33 -25.59 -0.75 -1.52
C THR A 33 -24.86 -1.99 -1.00
N GLN A 34 -24.59 -2.99 -1.86
CA GLN A 34 -23.76 -4.14 -1.53
C GLN A 34 -22.29 -3.81 -1.25
N PHE A 35 -21.77 -2.68 -1.76
CA PHE A 35 -20.38 -2.27 -1.55
C PHE A 35 -20.24 -0.82 -1.05
N ASP A 36 -21.15 0.10 -1.39
CA ASP A 36 -21.02 1.52 -1.06
C ASP A 36 -21.57 1.89 0.33
N TRP A 37 -22.23 0.95 1.03
CA TRP A 37 -22.72 1.19 2.38
C TRP A 37 -21.60 1.55 3.36
N ARG A 38 -20.37 1.13 3.07
CA ARG A 38 -19.16 1.52 3.81
C ARG A 38 -18.86 3.03 3.77
N LEU A 39 -19.46 3.76 2.82
CA LEU A 39 -19.36 5.22 2.74
C LEU A 39 -20.40 5.95 3.62
N ALA A 40 -21.32 5.24 4.28
CA ALA A 40 -22.40 5.87 5.03
C ALA A 40 -21.92 6.86 6.11
N PRO A 41 -20.90 6.55 6.94
CA PRO A 41 -20.38 7.50 7.93
C PRO A 41 -19.82 8.78 7.28
N TYR A 42 -19.15 8.64 6.14
CA TYR A 42 -18.60 9.76 5.38
C TYR A 42 -19.71 10.62 4.77
N ASP A 43 -20.76 9.99 4.25
CA ASP A 43 -21.91 10.68 3.66
C ASP A 43 -22.66 11.54 4.68
N ILE A 44 -22.85 11.01 5.88
CA ILE A 44 -23.47 11.75 6.99
C ILE A 44 -22.57 12.92 7.42
N ALA A 45 -21.25 12.73 7.50
CA ALA A 45 -20.32 13.82 7.78
C ALA A 45 -20.38 14.92 6.70
N GLY A 46 -20.37 14.55 5.42
CA GLY A 46 -20.58 15.47 4.30
C GLY A 46 -21.93 16.21 4.39
N SER A 47 -22.98 15.51 4.83
CA SER A 47 -24.31 16.09 5.04
C SER A 47 -24.34 17.12 6.17
N ARG A 48 -23.60 16.90 7.28
CA ARG A 48 -23.46 17.93 8.34
C ARG A 48 -22.73 19.16 7.84
N ALA A 49 -21.63 18.98 7.12
CA ALA A 49 -20.86 20.09 6.57
C ALA A 49 -21.71 20.92 5.60
N HIS A 50 -22.48 20.26 4.75
CA HIS A 50 -23.40 20.92 3.82
C HIS A 50 -24.52 21.68 4.55
N ALA A 51 -25.13 21.09 5.60
CA ALA A 51 -26.14 21.77 6.41
C ALA A 51 -25.61 23.08 7.02
N ARG A 52 -24.37 23.07 7.54
CA ARG A 52 -23.73 24.29 8.09
C ARG A 52 -23.54 25.36 7.02
N VAL A 53 -23.17 24.98 5.80
CA VAL A 53 -22.99 25.95 4.71
C VAL A 53 -24.33 26.48 4.19
N LEU A 54 -25.38 25.66 4.17
CA LEU A 54 -26.75 26.14 3.88
C LEU A 54 -27.21 27.18 4.91
N ALA A 55 -26.97 26.95 6.20
CA ALA A 55 -27.30 27.91 7.24
C ALA A 55 -26.52 29.23 7.08
N LYS A 56 -25.21 29.16 6.81
CA LYS A 56 -24.39 30.36 6.51
C LYS A 56 -24.89 31.14 5.30
N ALA A 57 -25.45 30.46 4.30
CA ALA A 57 -26.06 31.07 3.12
C ALA A 57 -27.50 31.59 3.36
N GLY A 58 -28.05 31.45 4.57
CA GLY A 58 -29.42 31.85 4.91
C GLY A 58 -30.50 30.92 4.36
N LEU A 59 -30.14 29.70 3.97
CA LEU A 59 -31.07 28.69 3.43
C LEU A 59 -31.60 27.73 4.52
N LEU A 60 -31.02 27.78 5.72
CA LEU A 60 -31.53 27.18 6.95
C LEU A 60 -31.50 28.23 8.06
N THR A 61 -32.53 28.26 8.89
CA THR A 61 -32.48 29.02 10.15
C THR A 61 -31.61 28.30 11.19
N ASP A 62 -31.26 28.96 12.29
CA ASP A 62 -30.48 28.33 13.38
C ASP A 62 -31.22 27.14 14.02
N ASP A 63 -32.54 27.25 14.16
CA ASP A 63 -33.40 26.16 14.66
C ASP A 63 -33.42 24.98 13.68
N GLU A 64 -33.51 25.27 12.37
CA GLU A 64 -33.49 24.25 11.32
C GLU A 64 -32.12 23.56 11.23
N LEU A 65 -31.02 24.31 11.36
CA LEU A 65 -29.69 23.73 11.45
C LEU A 65 -29.56 22.82 12.66
N THR A 66 -30.02 23.27 13.83
CA THR A 66 -29.97 22.47 15.07
C THR A 66 -30.76 21.18 14.91
N GLY A 67 -31.97 21.24 14.36
CA GLY A 67 -32.80 20.07 14.07
C GLY A 67 -32.16 19.12 13.04
N MET A 68 -31.55 19.67 11.99
CA MET A 68 -30.87 18.90 10.95
C MET A 68 -29.68 18.12 11.52
N ILE A 69 -28.84 18.78 12.32
CA ILE A 69 -27.67 18.14 12.95
C ILE A 69 -28.13 17.04 13.92
N ALA A 70 -29.13 17.30 14.76
CA ALA A 70 -29.66 16.28 15.68
C ALA A 70 -30.20 15.05 14.93
N ALA A 71 -30.90 15.25 13.81
CA ALA A 71 -31.41 14.15 12.99
C ALA A 71 -30.28 13.34 12.32
N LEU A 72 -29.22 14.01 11.84
CA LEU A 72 -28.03 13.36 11.27
C LEU A 72 -27.25 12.58 12.33
N ASP A 73 -27.14 13.10 13.56
CA ASP A 73 -26.47 12.42 14.67
C ASP A 73 -27.24 11.17 15.11
N GLN A 74 -28.58 11.24 15.15
CA GLN A 74 -29.40 10.06 15.39
C GLN A 74 -29.27 9.04 14.24
N LEU A 75 -29.28 9.49 12.98
CA LEU A 75 -29.08 8.61 11.84
C LEU A 75 -27.72 7.90 11.89
N GLU A 76 -26.65 8.62 12.24
CA GLU A 76 -25.33 8.00 12.40
C GLU A 76 -25.31 6.95 13.51
N ALA A 77 -25.92 7.24 14.67
CA ALA A 77 -26.01 6.28 15.76
C ALA A 77 -26.77 5.00 15.34
N ASP A 78 -27.83 5.15 14.55
CA ASP A 78 -28.63 4.03 14.05
C ASP A 78 -27.86 3.23 12.98
N VAL A 79 -27.11 3.89 12.10
CA VAL A 79 -26.21 3.22 11.13
C VAL A 79 -25.11 2.45 11.84
N ARG A 80 -24.43 3.07 12.82
CA ARG A 80 -23.34 2.44 13.59
C ARG A 80 -23.82 1.23 14.41
N SER A 81 -25.01 1.30 14.98
CA SER A 81 -25.59 0.21 15.76
C SER A 81 -26.23 -0.89 14.90
N GLY A 82 -26.39 -0.67 13.59
CA GLY A 82 -27.11 -1.55 12.68
C GLY A 82 -28.64 -1.47 12.81
N ALA A 83 -29.16 -0.52 13.59
CA ALA A 83 -30.60 -0.24 13.67
C ALA A 83 -31.15 0.37 12.36
N TYR A 84 -30.28 0.98 11.55
CA TYR A 84 -30.60 1.44 10.19
C TYR A 84 -29.65 0.80 9.17
N THR A 85 -30.23 0.13 8.18
CA THR A 85 -29.53 -0.55 7.08
C THR A 85 -30.27 -0.26 5.77
N PRO A 86 -29.61 -0.35 4.60
CA PRO A 86 -30.28 -0.07 3.34
C PRO A 86 -31.38 -1.09 3.08
N ALA A 87 -32.51 -0.63 2.56
CA ALA A 87 -33.57 -1.51 2.11
C ALA A 87 -33.17 -2.21 0.80
N GLU A 88 -33.82 -3.33 0.49
CA GLU A 88 -33.57 -4.04 -0.78
C GLU A 88 -33.83 -3.16 -2.00
N SER A 89 -34.79 -2.23 -1.90
CA SER A 89 -35.17 -1.27 -2.94
C SER A 89 -34.21 -0.08 -3.09
N ASP A 90 -33.27 0.13 -2.15
CA ASP A 90 -32.39 1.29 -2.19
C ASP A 90 -31.27 1.08 -3.23
N GLU A 91 -31.17 2.02 -4.18
CA GLU A 91 -30.14 2.03 -5.24
C GLU A 91 -28.73 2.18 -4.63
N ASP A 92 -28.53 3.20 -3.82
CA ASP A 92 -27.23 3.62 -3.31
C ASP A 92 -27.30 4.10 -1.84
N VAL A 93 -26.13 4.20 -1.20
CA VAL A 93 -26.01 4.70 0.17
C VAL A 93 -26.65 6.09 0.36
N HIS A 94 -26.58 6.97 -0.64
CA HIS A 94 -27.09 8.34 -0.55
C HIS A 94 -28.62 8.39 -0.49
N GLY A 95 -29.29 7.63 -1.37
CA GLY A 95 -30.75 7.55 -1.43
C GLY A 95 -31.31 6.92 -0.16
N SER A 96 -30.65 5.88 0.34
CA SER A 96 -31.00 5.25 1.61
C SER A 96 -30.85 6.23 2.77
N LEU A 97 -29.68 6.87 2.95
CA LEU A 97 -29.48 7.82 4.04
C LEU A 97 -30.39 9.05 3.96
N GLU A 98 -30.71 9.52 2.76
CA GLU A 98 -31.68 10.60 2.59
C GLU A 98 -33.08 10.20 3.09
N LYS A 99 -33.54 9.00 2.76
CA LYS A 99 -34.78 8.44 3.30
C LYS A 99 -34.73 8.35 4.83
N GLY A 100 -33.64 7.81 5.38
CA GLY A 100 -33.42 7.71 6.82
C GLY A 100 -33.39 9.07 7.53
N LEU A 101 -32.85 10.11 6.87
CA LEU A 101 -32.87 11.48 7.36
C LEU A 101 -34.29 12.05 7.35
N ILE A 102 -35.06 11.86 6.27
CA ILE A 102 -36.45 12.34 6.18
C ILE A 102 -37.33 11.70 7.25
N GLU A 103 -37.15 10.40 7.54
CA GLU A 103 -37.86 9.69 8.61
C GLU A 103 -37.61 10.32 9.99
N ARG A 104 -36.42 10.89 10.22
CA ARG A 104 -36.00 11.48 11.52
C ARG A 104 -36.28 12.97 11.61
N ALA A 105 -35.98 13.74 10.56
CA ALA A 105 -36.10 15.18 10.50
C ALA A 105 -37.48 15.67 10.03
N GLY A 106 -38.28 14.79 9.43
CA GLY A 106 -39.50 15.15 8.69
C GLY A 106 -39.21 15.61 7.26
N ALA A 107 -40.22 15.51 6.39
CA ALA A 107 -40.09 15.77 4.95
C ALA A 107 -39.67 17.22 4.64
N ASP A 108 -40.19 18.20 5.38
CA ASP A 108 -39.91 19.62 5.15
C ASP A 108 -38.45 19.95 5.47
N LEU A 109 -37.95 19.56 6.65
CA LEU A 109 -36.58 19.84 7.05
C LEU A 109 -35.59 18.97 6.28
N GLY A 110 -35.79 17.65 6.25
CA GLY A 110 -34.90 16.71 5.54
C GLY A 110 -34.81 17.01 4.04
N GLY A 111 -35.91 17.47 3.43
CA GLY A 111 -35.96 17.87 2.03
C GLY A 111 -35.06 19.08 1.69
N LYS A 112 -34.81 19.98 2.65
CA LYS A 112 -33.97 21.17 2.43
C LYS A 112 -32.49 20.85 2.22
N LEU A 113 -31.99 19.72 2.73
CA LEU A 113 -30.57 19.38 2.67
C LEU A 113 -30.03 19.27 1.23
N ARG A 114 -30.89 18.93 0.26
CA ARG A 114 -30.48 18.77 -1.15
C ARG A 114 -30.16 20.08 -1.87
N ALA A 115 -30.53 21.23 -1.31
CA ALA A 115 -30.33 22.51 -1.98
C ALA A 115 -28.84 22.72 -2.32
N GLY A 116 -28.54 22.94 -3.60
CA GLY A 116 -27.18 23.26 -4.07
C GLY A 116 -26.15 22.13 -4.02
N ARG A 117 -26.58 20.89 -3.78
CA ARG A 117 -25.73 19.67 -3.79
C ARG A 117 -26.08 18.78 -4.98
N SER A 118 -25.12 18.02 -5.49
CA SER A 118 -25.35 16.93 -6.45
C SER A 118 -24.83 15.60 -5.91
N ARG A 119 -25.26 14.49 -6.52
CA ARG A 119 -24.62 13.19 -6.28
C ARG A 119 -23.19 13.17 -6.83
N ASN A 120 -22.90 13.92 -7.90
CA ASN A 120 -21.62 13.85 -8.62
C ASN A 120 -20.46 14.40 -7.78
N ASP A 121 -20.62 15.56 -7.15
CA ASP A 121 -19.61 16.15 -6.28
C ASP A 121 -19.59 15.49 -4.89
N GLN A 122 -20.75 15.02 -4.41
CA GLN A 122 -20.86 14.21 -3.20
C GLN A 122 -20.03 12.92 -3.33
N ILE A 123 -20.31 12.05 -4.30
CA ILE A 123 -19.60 10.75 -4.42
C ILE A 123 -18.08 10.92 -4.65
N ALA A 124 -17.68 11.93 -5.43
CA ALA A 124 -16.27 12.24 -5.66
C ALA A 124 -15.56 12.72 -4.39
N THR A 125 -16.27 13.40 -3.48
CA THR A 125 -15.71 13.82 -2.18
C THR A 125 -15.60 12.64 -1.23
N LEU A 126 -16.65 11.82 -1.13
CA LEU A 126 -16.73 10.74 -0.15
C LEU A 126 -15.69 9.66 -0.39
N GLY A 127 -15.48 9.26 -1.65
CA GLY A 127 -14.42 8.30 -1.94
C GLY A 127 -13.02 8.87 -1.64
N ARG A 128 -12.77 10.17 -1.86
CA ARG A 128 -11.50 10.80 -1.43
C ARG A 128 -11.33 10.77 0.09
N MET A 129 -12.38 11.06 0.86
CA MET A 129 -12.32 10.96 2.33
C MET A 129 -11.99 9.53 2.77
N TYR A 130 -12.74 8.55 2.23
CA TYR A 130 -12.55 7.14 2.51
C TYR A 130 -11.12 6.68 2.21
N LEU A 131 -10.63 6.97 1.00
CA LEU A 131 -9.27 6.59 0.60
C LEU A 131 -8.21 7.22 1.52
N ARG A 132 -8.39 8.48 1.95
CA ARG A 132 -7.42 9.16 2.83
C ARG A 132 -7.35 8.53 4.22
N ASP A 133 -8.49 8.15 4.80
CA ASP A 133 -8.52 7.49 6.10
C ASP A 133 -7.86 6.11 6.04
N HIS A 134 -8.17 5.34 5.00
CA HIS A 134 -7.58 4.01 4.79
C HIS A 134 -6.11 4.06 4.34
N ALA A 135 -5.67 5.11 3.64
CA ALA A 135 -4.26 5.30 3.30
C ALA A 135 -3.37 5.44 4.54
N SER A 136 -3.83 6.10 5.61
CA SER A 136 -3.08 6.15 6.88
C SER A 136 -3.01 4.79 7.58
N ILE A 137 -4.07 3.96 7.47
CA ILE A 137 -4.06 2.59 8.02
C ILE A 137 -3.07 1.71 7.25
N ILE A 138 -3.11 1.78 5.93
CA ILE A 138 -2.17 1.06 5.06
C ILE A 138 -0.74 1.54 5.33
N ALA A 139 -0.51 2.85 5.44
CA ALA A 139 0.80 3.39 5.78
C ALA A 139 1.31 2.86 7.12
N LYS A 140 0.42 2.71 8.13
CA LYS A 140 0.77 2.07 9.39
C LYS A 140 1.17 0.61 9.19
N GLY A 141 0.40 -0.19 8.44
CA GLY A 141 0.77 -1.58 8.17
C GLY A 141 2.10 -1.74 7.40
N VAL A 142 2.38 -0.82 6.47
CA VAL A 142 3.69 -0.75 5.78
C VAL A 142 4.80 -0.38 6.76
N MET A 143 4.57 0.61 7.63
CA MET A 143 5.51 0.99 8.70
C MET A 143 5.79 -0.18 9.65
N ASP A 144 4.77 -0.91 10.09
CA ASP A 144 4.91 -2.08 10.96
C ASP A 144 5.73 -3.19 10.28
N THR A 145 5.61 -3.34 8.96
CA THR A 145 6.44 -4.27 8.16
C THR A 145 7.90 -3.82 8.11
N ILE A 146 8.15 -2.52 7.90
CA ILE A 146 9.48 -1.93 7.94
C ILE A 146 10.11 -2.06 9.33
N ASP A 147 9.35 -1.81 10.39
CA ASP A 147 9.82 -1.92 11.77
C ASP A 147 10.16 -3.39 12.12
N ALA A 148 9.39 -4.37 11.61
CA ALA A 148 9.74 -5.78 11.74
C ALA A 148 11.06 -6.14 11.02
N LEU A 149 11.31 -5.58 9.84
CA LEU A 149 12.57 -5.76 9.10
C LEU A 149 13.76 -5.12 9.82
N ILE A 150 13.57 -3.90 10.34
CA ILE A 150 14.58 -3.21 11.14
C ILE A 150 14.91 -4.02 12.40
N ALA A 151 13.90 -4.50 13.12
CA ALA A 151 14.11 -5.30 14.33
C ALA A 151 14.90 -6.59 14.03
N GLN A 152 14.58 -7.30 12.95
CA GLN A 152 15.32 -8.49 12.53
C GLN A 152 16.76 -8.17 12.09
N SER A 153 16.96 -7.04 11.40
CA SER A 153 18.28 -6.53 11.03
C SER A 153 19.14 -6.20 12.26
N GLU A 154 18.57 -5.55 13.27
CA GLU A 154 19.24 -5.21 14.52
C GLU A 154 19.52 -6.42 15.42
N ALA A 155 18.68 -7.45 15.35
CA ALA A 155 18.91 -8.72 16.03
C ALA A 155 20.04 -9.55 15.39
N HIS A 156 20.32 -9.35 14.10
CA HIS A 156 21.32 -10.10 13.33
C HIS A 156 22.30 -9.16 12.59
N PRO A 157 22.97 -8.22 13.28
CA PRO A 157 23.67 -7.12 12.63
C PRO A 157 24.93 -7.58 11.89
N TYR A 158 25.51 -8.71 12.29
CA TYR A 158 26.78 -9.23 11.77
C TYR A 158 26.65 -10.61 11.10
N ALA A 159 25.44 -11.15 10.96
CA ALA A 159 25.25 -12.47 10.39
C ALA A 159 25.56 -12.46 8.88
N PRO A 160 26.59 -13.18 8.40
CA PRO A 160 26.86 -13.27 6.97
C PRO A 160 25.83 -14.17 6.28
N MET A 161 25.54 -13.87 5.02
CA MET A 161 24.60 -14.57 4.15
C MET A 161 25.18 -14.59 2.72
N PRO A 162 24.96 -15.67 1.94
CA PRO A 162 25.28 -15.64 0.52
C PRO A 162 24.40 -14.62 -0.20
N GLY A 163 25.00 -13.54 -0.69
CA GLY A 163 24.35 -12.62 -1.61
C GLY A 163 24.07 -13.31 -2.93
N ARG A 164 22.98 -12.93 -3.61
CA ARG A 164 22.55 -13.61 -4.82
C ARG A 164 22.23 -12.69 -5.97
N THR A 165 22.61 -13.14 -7.17
CA THR A 165 22.13 -12.64 -8.45
C THR A 165 21.76 -13.86 -9.29
N HIS A 166 20.63 -13.82 -10.01
CA HIS A 166 20.10 -15.00 -10.72
C HIS A 166 19.89 -16.23 -9.82
N LEU A 167 19.65 -16.02 -8.52
CA LEU A 167 19.61 -17.05 -7.48
C LEU A 167 20.91 -17.84 -7.28
N GLN A 168 22.01 -17.45 -7.95
CA GLN A 168 23.35 -18.01 -7.79
C GLN A 168 24.11 -17.28 -6.68
N HIS A 169 25.08 -17.96 -6.07
CA HIS A 169 26.00 -17.32 -5.13
C HIS A 169 26.79 -16.22 -5.85
N ALA A 170 26.76 -15.02 -5.27
CA ALA A 170 27.57 -13.89 -5.69
C ALA A 170 28.57 -13.58 -4.58
N GLN A 171 28.50 -12.41 -3.97
CA GLN A 171 29.38 -12.01 -2.86
C GLN A 171 28.69 -12.26 -1.52
N PRO A 172 29.44 -12.52 -0.44
CA PRO A 172 28.91 -12.47 0.91
C PRO A 172 28.29 -11.08 1.23
N VAL A 173 27.12 -11.08 1.85
CA VAL A 173 26.45 -9.88 2.37
C VAL A 173 26.05 -10.11 3.83
N LEU A 174 25.79 -9.04 4.57
CA LEU A 174 25.12 -9.15 5.86
C LEU A 174 23.62 -9.45 5.67
N LEU A 175 23.07 -10.33 6.50
CA LEU A 175 21.63 -10.57 6.59
C LEU A 175 20.87 -9.26 6.86
N SER A 176 21.39 -8.43 7.78
CA SER A 176 20.87 -7.08 8.04
C SER A 176 20.78 -6.22 6.78
N HIS A 177 21.79 -6.27 5.91
CA HIS A 177 21.78 -5.57 4.63
C HIS A 177 20.68 -6.09 3.69
N GLN A 178 20.52 -7.41 3.60
CA GLN A 178 19.47 -8.04 2.79
C GLN A 178 18.07 -7.65 3.26
N LEU A 179 17.82 -7.64 4.57
CA LEU A 179 16.53 -7.26 5.15
C LEU A 179 16.22 -5.77 4.94
N LEU A 180 17.21 -4.89 5.14
CA LEU A 180 17.04 -3.45 4.94
C LEU A 180 16.82 -3.08 3.47
N ALA A 181 17.24 -3.90 2.51
CA ALA A 181 16.92 -3.68 1.10
C ALA A 181 15.39 -3.67 0.84
N HIS A 182 14.64 -4.55 1.52
CA HIS A 182 13.17 -4.56 1.46
C HIS A 182 12.56 -3.37 2.22
N ALA A 183 13.16 -2.99 3.35
CA ALA A 183 12.71 -1.83 4.12
C ALA A 183 12.83 -0.53 3.31
N TRP A 184 13.93 -0.34 2.59
CA TRP A 184 14.09 0.79 1.67
C TRP A 184 13.10 0.77 0.50
N ALA A 185 12.68 -0.40 0.02
CA ALA A 185 11.64 -0.49 -1.00
C ALA A 185 10.29 0.06 -0.49
N LEU A 186 9.85 -0.46 0.66
CA LEU A 186 8.62 -0.06 1.32
C LEU A 186 8.65 1.41 1.79
N SER A 187 9.82 1.95 2.16
CA SER A 187 9.95 3.38 2.51
C SER A 187 9.53 4.31 1.36
N ARG A 188 9.80 3.91 0.11
CA ARG A 188 9.37 4.67 -1.07
C ARG A 188 7.87 4.55 -1.31
N ASP A 189 7.25 3.47 -0.88
CA ASP A 189 5.79 3.36 -0.92
C ASP A 189 5.11 4.30 0.07
N LEU A 190 5.71 4.46 1.25
CA LEU A 190 5.25 5.47 2.21
C LEU A 190 5.39 6.90 1.66
N ASP A 191 6.51 7.20 1.02
CA ASP A 191 6.71 8.50 0.34
C ASP A 191 5.65 8.73 -0.76
N ARG A 192 5.33 7.70 -1.55
CA ARG A 192 4.25 7.76 -2.54
C ARG A 192 2.89 8.02 -1.92
N LEU A 193 2.56 7.42 -0.77
CA LEU A 193 1.31 7.68 -0.05
C LEU A 193 1.24 9.12 0.45
N LEU A 194 2.35 9.67 0.97
CA LEU A 194 2.44 11.07 1.40
C LEU A 194 2.22 12.04 0.24
N ASP A 195 2.89 11.79 -0.89
CA ASP A 195 2.74 12.59 -2.09
C ASP A 195 1.31 12.53 -2.65
N TRP A 196 0.72 11.32 -2.68
CA TRP A 196 -0.65 11.09 -3.13
C TRP A 196 -1.67 11.83 -2.24
N ASP A 197 -1.51 11.80 -0.90
CA ASP A 197 -2.46 12.44 0.01
C ASP A 197 -2.58 13.95 -0.24
N ARG A 198 -1.51 14.61 -0.68
CA ARG A 198 -1.55 16.03 -1.06
C ARG A 198 -2.54 16.31 -2.20
N ARG A 199 -2.62 15.41 -3.18
CA ARG A 199 -3.57 15.50 -4.32
C ARG A 199 -4.97 15.04 -3.92
N ALA A 200 -5.07 14.01 -3.08
CA ALA A 200 -6.33 13.52 -2.55
C ALA A 200 -7.01 14.55 -1.60
N ALA A 201 -6.23 15.40 -0.93
CA ALA A 201 -6.69 16.42 0.02
C ALA A 201 -7.31 17.68 -0.63
N VAL A 202 -7.89 17.54 -1.84
CA VAL A 202 -8.69 18.59 -2.50
C VAL A 202 -10.13 18.12 -2.65
N SER A 203 -11.07 18.88 -2.09
CA SER A 203 -12.50 18.54 -2.02
C SER A 203 -13.26 18.93 -3.30
N PRO A 204 -13.98 18.00 -3.96
CA PRO A 204 -14.90 18.32 -5.05
C PRO A 204 -16.21 19.01 -4.62
N TYR A 205 -16.58 18.92 -3.33
CA TYR A 205 -17.88 19.35 -2.82
C TYR A 205 -18.17 20.82 -3.13
N GLY A 206 -19.37 21.11 -3.66
CA GLY A 206 -19.75 22.46 -4.13
C GLY A 206 -19.64 22.63 -5.64
N SER A 207 -19.08 21.64 -6.34
CA SER A 207 -19.05 21.56 -7.81
C SER A 207 -20.43 21.27 -8.42
N GLY A 208 -21.40 20.86 -7.61
CA GLY A 208 -22.72 20.48 -8.07
C GLY A 208 -22.65 19.34 -9.09
N ALA A 209 -23.53 19.37 -10.09
CA ALA A 209 -23.54 18.30 -11.11
C ALA A 209 -22.32 18.36 -12.04
N LEU A 210 -21.86 19.56 -12.39
CA LEU A 210 -20.68 19.82 -13.24
C LEU A 210 -20.29 21.30 -13.32
N ALA A 211 -21.20 22.25 -13.01
CA ALA A 211 -21.02 23.68 -13.30
C ALA A 211 -20.85 24.58 -12.06
N GLY A 212 -20.71 23.98 -10.88
CA GLY A 212 -20.71 24.68 -9.60
C GLY A 212 -22.12 24.94 -9.05
N SER A 213 -22.21 25.14 -7.74
CA SER A 213 -23.45 25.55 -7.09
C SER A 213 -23.80 27.01 -7.41
N SER A 214 -25.07 27.28 -7.74
CA SER A 214 -25.58 28.63 -7.98
C SER A 214 -26.11 29.34 -6.72
N LEU A 215 -26.02 28.68 -5.56
CA LEU A 215 -26.62 29.16 -4.31
C LEU A 215 -25.65 30.00 -3.44
N GLY A 216 -24.48 30.36 -3.97
CA GLY A 216 -23.50 31.16 -3.22
C GLY A 216 -22.92 30.44 -2.00
N LEU A 217 -22.92 29.11 -2.03
CA LEU A 217 -22.30 28.27 -0.99
C LEU A 217 -20.78 28.46 -1.00
N ASP A 218 -20.13 28.22 0.14
CA ASP A 218 -18.67 28.30 0.30
C ASP A 218 -18.03 26.89 0.27
N PRO A 219 -17.41 26.46 -0.85
CA PRO A 219 -16.74 25.16 -0.94
C PRO A 219 -15.53 25.04 -0.02
N GLN A 220 -14.84 26.14 0.31
CA GLN A 220 -13.68 26.10 1.19
C GLN A 220 -14.10 25.81 2.63
N ALA A 221 -15.26 26.33 3.05
CA ALA A 221 -15.84 25.99 4.35
C ALA A 221 -16.19 24.49 4.44
N VAL A 222 -16.76 23.90 3.38
CA VAL A 222 -17.03 22.45 3.35
C VAL A 222 -15.72 21.65 3.38
N ALA A 223 -14.74 22.04 2.57
CA ALA A 223 -13.44 21.38 2.52
C ALA A 223 -12.75 21.36 3.89
N ALA A 224 -12.70 22.51 4.59
CA ALA A 224 -12.10 22.61 5.91
C ALA A 224 -12.85 21.77 6.96
N ASP A 225 -14.18 21.77 6.94
CA ASP A 225 -15.01 21.00 7.88
C ASP A 225 -14.83 19.47 7.71
N LEU A 226 -14.52 19.03 6.48
CA LEU A 226 -14.26 17.63 6.13
C LEU A 226 -12.77 17.25 6.14
N GLY A 227 -11.88 18.13 6.60
CA GLY A 227 -10.44 17.85 6.74
C GLY A 227 -9.64 17.84 5.43
N PHE A 228 -10.15 18.47 4.37
CA PHE A 228 -9.39 18.74 3.14
C PHE A 228 -8.57 20.02 3.26
N ASN A 229 -7.53 20.13 2.43
CA ASN A 229 -6.65 21.32 2.39
C ASN A 229 -7.28 22.47 1.58
N SER A 230 -8.12 22.15 0.60
CA SER A 230 -8.80 23.14 -0.26
C SER A 230 -9.97 22.50 -1.02
N ALA A 231 -10.76 23.32 -1.71
CA ALA A 231 -11.73 22.87 -2.71
C ALA A 231 -11.16 22.91 -4.15
N THR A 232 -11.71 22.06 -5.04
CA THR A 232 -11.31 22.01 -6.46
C THR A 232 -11.51 23.36 -7.16
N HIS A 233 -10.64 23.67 -8.12
CA HIS A 233 -10.70 24.92 -8.90
C HIS A 233 -11.65 24.84 -10.10
N ASN A 234 -12.00 23.64 -10.57
CA ASN A 234 -12.85 23.43 -11.74
C ASN A 234 -13.89 22.35 -11.44
N SER A 235 -15.16 22.69 -11.55
CA SER A 235 -16.28 21.80 -11.19
C SER A 235 -16.47 20.63 -12.15
N ILE A 236 -16.11 20.80 -13.43
CA ILE A 236 -16.16 19.73 -14.43
C ILE A 236 -15.09 18.69 -14.07
N ASP A 237 -13.88 19.15 -13.79
CA ASP A 237 -12.78 18.29 -13.36
C ASP A 237 -13.07 17.60 -12.03
N GLY A 238 -13.51 18.36 -11.02
CA GLY A 238 -13.80 17.83 -9.68
C GLY A 238 -14.86 16.73 -9.68
N THR A 239 -15.83 16.78 -10.60
CA THR A 239 -16.89 15.77 -10.72
C THR A 239 -16.52 14.60 -11.64
N ALA A 240 -15.70 14.84 -12.67
CA ALA A 240 -15.36 13.86 -13.69
C ALA A 240 -14.08 13.06 -13.40
N SER A 241 -13.05 13.69 -12.85
CA SER A 241 -11.73 13.06 -12.74
C SER A 241 -11.67 12.01 -11.63
N ARG A 242 -10.91 10.95 -11.89
CA ARG A 242 -10.61 9.85 -10.95
C ARG A 242 -9.13 9.47 -10.95
N ASP A 243 -8.27 10.39 -11.39
CA ASP A 243 -6.81 10.25 -11.35
C ASP A 243 -6.32 9.90 -9.94
N VAL A 244 -6.85 10.53 -8.89
CA VAL A 244 -6.48 10.22 -7.50
C VAL A 244 -6.88 8.80 -7.06
N TYR A 245 -7.90 8.20 -7.67
CA TYR A 245 -8.30 6.81 -7.39
C TYR A 245 -7.36 5.84 -8.10
N ALA A 246 -7.04 6.12 -9.37
CA ALA A 246 -6.09 5.33 -10.14
C ALA A 246 -4.66 5.42 -9.56
N GLU A 247 -4.25 6.59 -9.08
CA GLU A 247 -2.97 6.78 -8.41
C GLU A 247 -2.91 6.00 -7.10
N PHE A 248 -3.97 6.04 -6.27
CA PHE A 248 -4.05 5.21 -5.07
C PHE A 248 -3.93 3.71 -5.41
N ALA A 249 -4.69 3.24 -6.40
CA ALA A 249 -4.63 1.85 -6.86
C ALA A 249 -3.21 1.47 -7.34
N TRP A 250 -2.50 2.40 -7.98
CA TRP A 250 -1.12 2.18 -8.39
C TRP A 250 -0.17 2.07 -7.19
N VAL A 251 -0.30 2.95 -6.19
CA VAL A 251 0.51 2.86 -4.96
C VAL A 251 0.23 1.55 -4.22
N ALA A 252 -1.05 1.16 -4.08
CA ALA A 252 -1.44 -0.11 -3.49
C ALA A 252 -0.87 -1.32 -4.26
N ALA A 253 -0.91 -1.30 -5.59
CA ALA A 253 -0.29 -2.33 -6.42
C ALA A 253 1.23 -2.38 -6.23
N MET A 254 1.92 -1.24 -6.13
CA MET A 254 3.36 -1.20 -5.89
C MET A 254 3.75 -1.76 -4.51
N ILE A 255 3.00 -1.40 -3.46
CA ILE A 255 3.15 -2.02 -2.13
C ILE A 255 3.03 -3.53 -2.25
N SER A 256 2.00 -4.03 -2.93
CA SER A 256 1.79 -5.48 -3.08
C SER A 256 2.92 -6.16 -3.87
N VAL A 257 3.51 -5.48 -4.86
CA VAL A 257 4.67 -5.99 -5.61
C VAL A 257 5.90 -6.06 -4.70
N ASP A 258 6.18 -5.04 -3.90
CA ASP A 258 7.32 -5.08 -2.99
C ASP A 258 7.14 -6.13 -1.87
N LEU A 259 5.91 -6.31 -1.35
CA LEU A 259 5.57 -7.44 -0.47
C LEU A 259 5.75 -8.80 -1.16
N SER A 260 5.47 -8.90 -2.46
CA SER A 260 5.65 -10.16 -3.20
C SER A 260 7.13 -10.57 -3.32
N ARG A 261 8.06 -9.60 -3.36
CA ARG A 261 9.50 -9.85 -3.48
C ARG A 261 10.09 -10.43 -2.19
N ILE A 262 9.78 -9.83 -1.04
CA ILE A 262 10.17 -10.41 0.25
C ILE A 262 9.49 -11.75 0.49
N SER A 263 8.25 -11.91 0.02
CA SER A 263 7.52 -13.17 0.11
C SER A 263 8.21 -14.29 -0.68
N GLU A 264 8.65 -14.01 -1.92
CA GLU A 264 9.45 -14.94 -2.71
C GLU A 264 10.69 -15.41 -1.94
N GLU A 265 11.40 -14.46 -1.33
CA GLU A 265 12.59 -14.75 -0.54
C GLU A 265 12.30 -15.66 0.64
N ILE A 266 11.29 -15.36 1.44
CA ILE A 266 10.89 -16.19 2.58
C ILE A 266 10.47 -17.58 2.12
N ILE A 267 9.75 -17.70 1.00
CA ILE A 267 9.32 -19.00 0.45
C ILE A 267 10.53 -19.87 0.15
N PHE A 268 11.53 -19.35 -0.58
CA PHE A 268 12.70 -20.16 -0.90
C PHE A 268 13.63 -20.34 0.31
N TRP A 269 13.75 -19.36 1.22
CA TRP A 269 14.53 -19.48 2.46
C TRP A 269 14.00 -20.58 3.38
N ALA A 270 12.69 -20.79 3.39
CA ALA A 270 12.02 -21.78 4.22
C ALA A 270 12.06 -23.21 3.65
N THR A 271 12.52 -23.41 2.40
CA THR A 271 12.62 -24.77 1.86
C THR A 271 13.70 -25.55 2.56
N LYS A 272 13.64 -26.89 2.46
CA LYS A 272 14.62 -27.74 3.14
C LYS A 272 16.02 -27.59 2.55
N GLU A 273 16.12 -27.34 1.25
CA GLU A 273 17.38 -27.18 0.51
C GLU A 273 18.17 -25.96 1.00
N PHE A 274 17.48 -24.84 1.24
CA PHE A 274 18.10 -23.65 1.79
C PHE A 274 18.21 -23.75 3.31
N SER A 275 17.09 -23.98 4.01
CA SER A 275 16.99 -23.98 5.49
C SER A 275 17.55 -22.71 6.13
N PHE A 276 17.29 -21.54 5.52
CA PHE A 276 17.79 -20.24 5.97
C PHE A 276 16.94 -19.69 7.12
N VAL A 277 15.64 -20.00 7.07
CA VAL A 277 14.69 -19.59 8.10
C VAL A 277 13.85 -20.76 8.58
N THR A 278 13.38 -20.67 9.81
CA THR A 278 12.28 -21.48 10.33
C THR A 278 11.09 -20.56 10.59
N LEU A 279 9.94 -20.92 10.01
CA LEU A 279 8.69 -20.19 10.21
C LEU A 279 8.14 -20.46 11.62
N HIS A 280 7.51 -19.46 12.23
CA HIS A 280 6.80 -19.61 13.50
C HIS A 280 5.45 -20.32 13.30
N ASP A 281 5.02 -21.12 14.28
CA ASP A 281 3.80 -21.95 14.16
C ASP A 281 2.54 -21.11 13.97
N SER A 282 2.44 -19.96 14.65
CA SER A 282 1.28 -19.05 14.52
C SER A 282 1.22 -18.30 13.18
N PHE A 283 2.29 -18.35 12.38
CA PHE A 283 2.41 -17.65 11.09
C PHE A 283 2.73 -18.61 9.93
N SER A 284 2.48 -19.90 10.13
CA SER A 284 2.62 -20.93 9.10
C SER A 284 1.56 -22.01 9.27
N THR A 285 1.27 -22.76 8.21
CA THR A 285 0.47 -23.98 8.34
C THR A 285 1.36 -25.21 8.37
N GLY A 286 0.88 -26.26 9.05
CA GLY A 286 1.57 -27.55 9.15
C GLY A 286 0.92 -28.64 8.31
N SER A 287 1.62 -29.76 8.13
CA SER A 287 1.01 -31.00 7.65
C SER A 287 0.49 -31.83 8.82
N SER A 288 -0.71 -32.41 8.68
CA SER A 288 -1.24 -33.39 9.65
C SER A 288 -0.46 -34.70 9.71
N ILE A 289 0.43 -34.96 8.74
CA ILE A 289 1.21 -36.21 8.62
C ILE A 289 2.71 -35.95 8.83
N MET A 290 3.24 -34.81 8.36
CA MET A 290 4.67 -34.49 8.40
C MET A 290 4.94 -33.37 9.42
N PRO A 291 5.36 -33.70 10.65
CA PRO A 291 5.47 -32.73 11.75
C PRO A 291 6.53 -31.63 11.53
N GLN A 292 7.52 -31.87 10.67
CA GLN A 292 8.56 -30.91 10.33
C GLN A 292 8.17 -29.91 9.22
N LYS A 293 7.08 -30.19 8.47
CA LYS A 293 6.71 -29.39 7.30
C LYS A 293 5.91 -28.16 7.74
N LYS A 294 6.53 -26.98 7.61
CA LYS A 294 5.88 -25.68 7.76
C LYS A 294 5.76 -24.99 6.41
N ASN A 295 4.56 -24.51 6.10
CA ASN A 295 4.23 -23.90 4.82
C ASN A 295 4.22 -22.36 4.96
N PRO A 296 4.84 -21.63 4.03
CA PRO A 296 4.85 -20.16 4.03
C PRO A 296 3.55 -19.56 3.43
N ASP A 297 2.37 -20.00 3.89
CA ASP A 297 1.07 -19.60 3.30
C ASP A 297 0.88 -18.09 3.19
N ILE A 298 1.33 -17.33 4.20
CA ILE A 298 1.24 -15.86 4.20
C ILE A 298 2.01 -15.27 3.02
N ALA A 299 3.25 -15.73 2.80
CA ALA A 299 4.08 -15.28 1.70
C ALA A 299 3.48 -15.70 0.34
N GLU A 300 2.96 -16.92 0.23
CA GLU A 300 2.30 -17.40 -0.99
C GLU A 300 1.05 -16.58 -1.33
N LEU A 301 0.23 -16.26 -0.32
CA LEU A 301 -0.95 -15.41 -0.47
C LEU A 301 -0.59 -13.97 -0.82
N ALA A 302 0.44 -13.39 -0.21
CA ALA A 302 0.93 -12.06 -0.54
C ALA A 302 1.39 -11.99 -2.01
N ARG A 303 2.17 -12.98 -2.46
CA ARG A 303 2.60 -13.09 -3.88
C ARG A 303 1.43 -13.24 -4.83
N GLY A 304 0.42 -14.06 -4.49
CA GLY A 304 -0.78 -14.23 -5.31
C GLY A 304 -1.65 -12.96 -5.38
N LYS A 305 -1.83 -12.27 -4.26
CA LYS A 305 -2.64 -11.05 -4.16
C LYS A 305 -1.99 -9.85 -4.85
N ALA A 306 -0.67 -9.83 -5.05
CA ALA A 306 -0.02 -8.82 -5.89
C ALA A 306 -0.59 -8.82 -7.32
N GLY A 307 -0.83 -10.00 -7.90
CA GLY A 307 -1.46 -10.14 -9.21
C GLY A 307 -2.90 -9.59 -9.26
N ARG A 308 -3.64 -9.72 -8.16
CA ARG A 308 -5.00 -9.18 -8.02
C ARG A 308 -5.00 -7.66 -8.09
N LEU A 309 -4.17 -7.00 -7.28
CA LEU A 309 -4.10 -5.53 -7.23
C LEU A 309 -3.55 -4.91 -8.53
N ILE A 310 -2.66 -5.62 -9.24
CA ILE A 310 -2.25 -5.23 -10.60
C ILE A 310 -3.46 -5.29 -11.56
N GLY A 311 -4.30 -6.31 -11.44
CA GLY A 311 -5.53 -6.45 -12.21
C GLY A 311 -6.53 -5.31 -11.93
N ASP A 312 -6.75 -4.99 -10.65
CA ASP A 312 -7.64 -3.92 -10.21
C ASP A 312 -7.21 -2.55 -10.80
N LEU A 313 -5.92 -2.23 -10.70
CA LEU A 313 -5.34 -1.04 -11.33
C LEU A 313 -5.57 -1.03 -12.85
N THR A 314 -5.28 -2.16 -13.51
CA THR A 314 -5.39 -2.26 -14.97
C THR A 314 -6.84 -2.06 -15.42
N GLY A 315 -7.79 -2.68 -14.72
CA GLY A 315 -9.23 -2.52 -14.96
C GLY A 315 -9.67 -1.07 -14.78
N LEU A 316 -9.27 -0.44 -13.67
CA LEU A 316 -9.62 0.96 -13.40
C LEU A 316 -9.07 1.91 -14.48
N LEU A 317 -7.80 1.77 -14.87
CA LEU A 317 -7.23 2.58 -15.96
C LEU A 317 -7.97 2.37 -17.29
N ALA A 318 -8.39 1.14 -17.58
CA ALA A 318 -9.15 0.83 -18.78
C ALA A 318 -10.56 1.45 -18.75
N THR A 319 -11.24 1.44 -17.59
CA THR A 319 -12.54 2.10 -17.39
C THR A 319 -12.44 3.61 -17.60
N LEU A 320 -11.39 4.26 -17.08
CA LEU A 320 -11.23 5.72 -17.18
C LEU A 320 -10.82 6.19 -18.59
N LYS A 321 -10.28 5.30 -19.42
CA LYS A 321 -9.75 5.64 -20.73
C LYS A 321 -10.84 6.21 -21.66
N ALA A 322 -10.58 7.43 -22.13
CA ALA A 322 -11.36 8.09 -23.20
C ALA A 322 -12.83 8.38 -22.86
N LEU A 323 -13.17 8.46 -21.56
CA LEU A 323 -14.47 8.98 -21.15
C LEU A 323 -14.59 10.47 -21.54
N PRO A 324 -15.70 10.90 -22.17
CA PRO A 324 -15.95 12.31 -22.42
C PRO A 324 -16.24 13.03 -21.10
N LEU A 325 -15.94 14.32 -20.99
CA LEU A 325 -16.35 15.10 -19.83
C LEU A 325 -17.89 15.31 -19.81
N ALA A 326 -18.54 15.45 -18.65
CA ALA A 326 -18.00 15.41 -17.28
C ALA A 326 -18.23 14.05 -16.61
N TYR A 327 -19.18 13.95 -15.66
CA TYR A 327 -19.56 12.69 -15.04
C TYR A 327 -20.27 11.75 -16.03
N ASN A 328 -19.84 10.49 -16.06
CA ASN A 328 -20.51 9.38 -16.75
C ASN A 328 -20.74 8.25 -15.75
N ARG A 329 -21.74 7.40 -16.01
CA ARG A 329 -22.11 6.32 -15.08
C ARG A 329 -21.00 5.26 -14.95
N ASP A 330 -20.12 5.15 -15.93
CA ASP A 330 -18.88 4.37 -15.90
C ASP A 330 -18.04 4.67 -14.65
N LEU A 331 -18.08 5.91 -14.14
CA LEU A 331 -17.39 6.32 -12.91
C LEU A 331 -18.00 5.69 -11.63
N GLN A 332 -19.03 4.85 -11.73
CA GLN A 332 -19.49 4.02 -10.62
C GLN A 332 -18.50 2.90 -10.29
N GLU A 333 -17.76 2.41 -11.30
CA GLU A 333 -16.75 1.33 -11.23
C GLU A 333 -15.42 1.77 -10.59
N ASP A 334 -15.32 3.02 -10.14
CA ASP A 334 -14.10 3.55 -9.49
C ASP A 334 -13.87 2.98 -8.08
N LYS A 335 -14.92 2.48 -7.41
CA LYS A 335 -14.93 2.13 -5.98
C LYS A 335 -14.51 0.70 -5.71
N GLU A 336 -15.10 -0.28 -6.40
CA GLU A 336 -14.84 -1.70 -6.10
C GLU A 336 -13.35 -2.07 -6.22
N PRO A 337 -12.59 -1.62 -7.25
CA PRO A 337 -11.16 -1.91 -7.34
C PRO A 337 -10.33 -1.32 -6.19
N VAL A 338 -10.63 -0.08 -5.76
CA VAL A 338 -9.87 0.56 -4.67
C VAL A 338 -10.29 0.05 -3.29
N PHE A 339 -11.56 -0.31 -3.13
CA PHE A 339 -12.09 -0.97 -1.94
C PHE A 339 -11.46 -2.34 -1.76
N ASP A 340 -11.35 -3.11 -2.84
CA ASP A 340 -10.69 -4.40 -2.80
C ASP A 340 -9.20 -4.26 -2.46
N ALA A 341 -8.49 -3.30 -3.06
CA ALA A 341 -7.10 -3.03 -2.72
C ALA A 341 -6.91 -2.72 -1.22
N ILE A 342 -7.81 -1.91 -0.63
CA ILE A 342 -7.83 -1.63 0.81
C ILE A 342 -8.05 -2.91 1.61
N ASP A 343 -9.11 -3.65 1.31
CA ASP A 343 -9.49 -4.86 2.04
C ASP A 343 -8.36 -5.92 1.98
N GLN A 344 -7.66 -6.04 0.85
CA GLN A 344 -6.52 -6.94 0.73
C GLN A 344 -5.31 -6.47 1.55
N LEU A 345 -4.93 -5.19 1.46
CA LEU A 345 -3.74 -4.67 2.13
C LEU A 345 -3.88 -4.63 3.64
N GLU A 346 -5.05 -4.28 4.16
CA GLU A 346 -5.30 -4.25 5.61
C GLU A 346 -5.27 -5.63 6.26
N VAL A 347 -5.52 -6.70 5.48
CA VAL A 347 -5.35 -8.09 5.95
C VAL A 347 -3.92 -8.57 5.73
N LEU A 348 -3.29 -8.20 4.61
CA LEU A 348 -1.96 -8.69 4.24
C LEU A 348 -0.84 -8.10 5.11
N LEU A 349 -0.83 -6.79 5.31
CA LEU A 349 0.25 -6.10 6.00
C LEU A 349 0.50 -6.62 7.43
N PRO A 350 -0.52 -6.78 8.31
CA PRO A 350 -0.29 -7.36 9.64
C PRO A 350 0.14 -8.83 9.59
N ALA A 351 -0.33 -9.60 8.60
CA ALA A 351 0.10 -10.99 8.43
C ALA A 351 1.57 -11.08 8.01
N VAL A 352 2.00 -10.24 7.06
CA VAL A 352 3.39 -10.20 6.57
C VAL A 352 4.33 -9.65 7.63
N SER A 353 3.97 -8.55 8.32
CA SER A 353 4.80 -8.00 9.40
C SER A 353 4.98 -8.99 10.54
N GLY A 354 3.91 -9.68 10.96
CA GLY A 354 3.98 -10.72 11.99
C GLY A 354 4.80 -11.95 11.55
N MET A 355 4.67 -12.37 10.29
CA MET A 355 5.52 -13.42 9.72
C MET A 355 7.00 -13.03 9.81
N ILE A 356 7.38 -11.83 9.36
CA ILE A 356 8.77 -11.32 9.39
C ILE A 356 9.28 -11.21 10.84
N ALA A 357 8.50 -10.61 11.73
CA ALA A 357 8.87 -10.39 13.12
C ALA A 357 9.14 -11.70 13.89
N THR A 358 8.54 -12.81 13.45
CA THR A 358 8.65 -14.11 14.10
C THR A 358 9.55 -15.11 13.38
N LEU A 359 10.20 -14.71 12.27
CA LEU A 359 11.19 -15.54 11.59
C LEU A 359 12.37 -15.87 12.51
N THR A 360 12.76 -17.14 12.55
CA THR A 360 14.03 -17.56 13.17
C THR A 360 15.05 -17.83 12.07
N PHE A 361 16.14 -17.08 12.04
CA PHE A 361 17.23 -17.29 11.08
C PHE A 361 18.21 -18.37 11.55
N ASN A 362 18.60 -19.26 10.64
CA ASN A 362 19.68 -20.21 10.85
C ASN A 362 21.01 -19.56 10.43
N THR A 363 21.57 -18.73 11.31
CA THR A 363 22.79 -17.96 11.04
C THR A 363 24.02 -18.83 10.79
N GLU A 364 24.09 -20.03 11.38
CA GLU A 364 25.15 -21.00 11.09
C GLU A 364 25.08 -21.48 9.64
N ARG A 365 23.89 -21.84 9.15
CA ARG A 365 23.68 -22.24 7.74
C ARG A 365 23.97 -21.11 6.77
N LEU A 366 23.58 -19.89 7.10
CA LEU A 366 23.87 -18.70 6.29
C LEU A 366 25.39 -18.47 6.19
N ALA A 367 26.10 -18.54 7.31
CA ALA A 367 27.54 -18.39 7.37
C ALA A 367 28.30 -19.50 6.63
N GLU A 368 27.84 -20.75 6.75
CA GLU A 368 28.39 -21.91 6.05
C GLU A 368 28.39 -21.71 4.53
N LEU A 369 27.31 -21.16 3.97
CA LEU A 369 27.12 -21.01 2.54
C LEU A 369 27.67 -19.71 1.97
N ALA A 370 27.85 -18.67 2.80
CA ALA A 370 28.29 -17.35 2.36
C ALA A 370 29.58 -17.36 1.51
N PRO A 371 30.64 -18.13 1.86
CA PRO A 371 31.86 -18.16 1.06
C PRO A 371 31.87 -19.23 -0.05
N GLN A 372 30.91 -20.17 -0.05
CA GLN A 372 30.92 -21.33 -0.95
C GLN A 372 30.66 -20.94 -2.41
N GLY A 373 31.17 -21.76 -3.33
CA GLY A 373 30.99 -21.56 -4.76
C GLY A 373 31.86 -20.43 -5.30
N PHE A 374 33.07 -20.30 -4.74
CA PHE A 374 34.06 -19.30 -5.12
C PHE A 374 33.55 -17.84 -5.01
N ALA A 375 32.65 -17.58 -4.06
CA ALA A 375 32.05 -16.26 -3.81
C ALA A 375 33.12 -15.15 -3.56
N LEU A 376 34.29 -15.55 -3.06
CA LEU A 376 35.43 -14.66 -2.77
C LEU A 376 36.37 -14.43 -3.97
N ALA A 377 36.09 -15.00 -5.14
CA ALA A 377 36.91 -14.81 -6.34
C ALA A 377 36.95 -13.34 -6.79
N THR A 378 35.82 -12.62 -6.60
CA THR A 378 35.78 -11.19 -6.91
C THR A 378 36.68 -10.40 -5.98
N ASP A 379 36.74 -10.78 -4.70
CA ASP A 379 37.59 -10.15 -3.71
C ASP A 379 39.08 -10.33 -4.04
N VAL A 380 39.49 -11.47 -4.61
CA VAL A 380 40.84 -11.68 -5.17
C VAL A 380 41.14 -10.69 -6.30
N ALA A 381 40.22 -10.54 -7.25
CA ALA A 381 40.41 -9.61 -8.36
C ALA A 381 40.48 -8.14 -7.87
N GLU A 382 39.59 -7.75 -6.96
CA GLU A 382 39.57 -6.41 -6.36
C GLU A 382 40.83 -6.14 -5.51
N TRP A 383 41.36 -7.16 -4.83
CA TRP A 383 42.63 -7.06 -4.11
C TRP A 383 43.82 -6.86 -5.06
N LEU A 384 43.90 -7.63 -6.14
CA LEU A 384 44.94 -7.44 -7.17
C LEU A 384 44.88 -6.04 -7.79
N VAL A 385 43.68 -5.49 -7.98
CA VAL A 385 43.51 -4.10 -8.46
C VAL A 385 44.07 -3.09 -7.47
N ARG A 386 43.89 -3.31 -6.16
CA ARG A 386 44.51 -2.47 -5.11
C ARG A 386 46.04 -2.56 -5.13
N GLU A 387 46.60 -3.70 -5.50
CA GLU A 387 48.05 -3.89 -5.72
C GLU A 387 48.55 -3.32 -7.06
N GLY A 388 47.69 -2.66 -7.83
CA GLY A 388 48.04 -1.98 -9.08
C GLY A 388 47.91 -2.83 -10.34
N VAL A 389 47.34 -4.03 -10.25
CA VAL A 389 47.07 -4.88 -11.42
C VAL A 389 45.82 -4.35 -12.16
N PRO A 390 45.88 -4.13 -13.49
CA PRO A 390 44.69 -3.72 -14.25
C PRO A 390 43.55 -4.74 -14.10
N PHE A 391 42.31 -4.26 -13.91
CA PHE A 391 41.15 -5.11 -13.61
C PHE A 391 40.96 -6.30 -14.57
N ARG A 392 41.18 -6.10 -15.89
CA ARG A 392 41.09 -7.19 -16.86
C ARG A 392 42.03 -8.35 -16.53
N VAL A 393 43.27 -8.02 -16.16
CA VAL A 393 44.29 -9.02 -15.77
C VAL A 393 43.93 -9.61 -14.42
N ALA A 394 43.51 -8.79 -13.46
CA ALA A 394 43.10 -9.28 -12.13
C ALA A 394 41.93 -10.29 -12.21
N HIS A 395 40.94 -10.03 -13.06
CA HIS A 395 39.83 -10.92 -13.32
C HIS A 395 40.27 -12.23 -13.99
N GLU A 396 41.17 -12.17 -14.98
CA GLU A 396 41.77 -13.37 -15.60
C GLU A 396 42.50 -14.23 -14.56
N LEU A 397 43.30 -13.61 -13.68
CA LEU A 397 44.03 -14.29 -12.61
C LEU A 397 43.12 -14.90 -11.54
N ALA A 398 42.05 -14.20 -11.14
CA ALA A 398 41.05 -14.74 -10.22
C ALA A 398 40.31 -15.94 -10.84
N GLY A 399 39.96 -15.86 -12.12
CA GLY A 399 39.36 -16.98 -12.86
C GLY A 399 40.30 -18.19 -12.96
N GLU A 400 41.59 -17.96 -13.15
CA GLU A 400 42.59 -19.03 -13.13
C GLU A 400 42.73 -19.67 -11.74
N ALA A 401 42.71 -18.87 -10.66
CA ALA A 401 42.70 -19.39 -9.29
C ALA A 401 41.49 -20.30 -9.03
N VAL A 402 40.30 -19.89 -9.48
CA VAL A 402 39.08 -20.72 -9.41
C VAL A 402 39.25 -22.03 -10.17
N ARG A 403 39.79 -21.98 -11.40
CA ARG A 403 40.04 -23.20 -12.20
C ARG A 403 40.99 -24.17 -11.48
N VAL A 404 42.07 -23.67 -10.87
CA VAL A 404 43.01 -24.50 -10.10
C VAL A 404 42.32 -25.13 -8.88
N CYS A 405 41.46 -24.38 -8.19
CA CYS A 405 40.66 -24.90 -7.09
C CYS A 405 39.72 -26.03 -7.54
N GLU A 406 39.01 -25.86 -8.65
CA GLU A 406 38.13 -26.90 -9.22
C GLU A 406 38.90 -28.17 -9.58
N GLU A 407 40.09 -28.03 -10.19
CA GLU A 407 40.96 -29.16 -10.53
C GLU A 407 41.45 -29.91 -9.28
N LYS A 408 41.67 -29.20 -8.17
CA LYS A 408 42.14 -29.77 -6.90
C LYS A 408 41.02 -30.22 -5.96
N GLY A 409 39.77 -29.83 -6.22
CA GLY A 409 38.64 -30.04 -5.32
C GLY A 409 38.79 -29.32 -3.98
N CYS A 410 39.30 -28.09 -4.00
CA CYS A 410 39.48 -27.25 -2.81
C CYS A 410 38.89 -25.84 -3.03
N GLU A 411 38.86 -25.01 -1.99
CA GLU A 411 38.39 -23.63 -2.08
C GLU A 411 39.56 -22.64 -2.24
N LEU A 412 39.25 -21.38 -2.54
CA LEU A 412 40.28 -20.35 -2.78
C LEU A 412 41.25 -20.21 -1.61
N TRP A 413 40.76 -20.29 -0.36
CA TRP A 413 41.59 -20.18 0.84
C TRP A 413 42.47 -21.41 1.13
N ASP A 414 42.22 -22.53 0.46
CA ASP A 414 43.00 -23.76 0.62
C ASP A 414 44.25 -23.80 -0.28
N LEU A 415 44.36 -22.88 -1.24
CA LEU A 415 45.53 -22.78 -2.12
C LEU A 415 46.79 -22.44 -1.32
N THR A 416 47.90 -23.11 -1.65
CA THR A 416 49.21 -22.84 -1.04
C THR A 416 49.86 -21.60 -1.64
N ASP A 417 50.89 -21.06 -1.00
CA ASP A 417 51.66 -19.94 -1.58
C ASP A 417 52.30 -20.31 -2.91
N GLU A 418 52.73 -21.56 -3.07
CA GLU A 418 53.26 -22.08 -4.33
C GLU A 418 52.20 -22.07 -5.43
N ASP A 419 50.95 -22.42 -5.09
CA ASP A 419 49.84 -22.41 -6.04
C ASP A 419 49.52 -20.99 -6.53
N TYR A 420 49.44 -20.03 -5.61
CA TYR A 420 49.19 -18.64 -5.99
C TYR A 420 50.31 -18.05 -6.83
N LEU A 421 51.57 -18.29 -6.45
CA LEU A 421 52.73 -17.80 -7.19
C LEU A 421 52.88 -18.47 -8.56
N ALA A 422 52.41 -19.72 -8.72
CA ALA A 422 52.35 -20.40 -10.00
C ALA A 422 51.36 -19.75 -10.98
N ILE A 423 50.28 -19.15 -10.46
CA ILE A 423 49.30 -18.38 -11.25
C ILE A 423 49.88 -17.00 -11.61
N SER A 424 50.38 -16.26 -10.60
CA SER A 424 51.01 -14.96 -10.83
C SER A 424 51.87 -14.51 -9.65
N PRO A 425 53.05 -13.89 -9.90
CA PRO A 425 53.83 -13.25 -8.84
C PRO A 425 53.08 -12.15 -8.07
N ALA A 426 52.03 -11.57 -8.65
CA ALA A 426 51.19 -10.58 -7.99
C ALA A 426 50.26 -11.20 -6.93
N LEU A 427 49.96 -12.51 -7.02
CA LEU A 427 49.19 -13.25 -6.02
C LEU A 427 50.13 -13.74 -4.90
N HIS A 428 50.63 -12.81 -4.09
CA HIS A 428 51.40 -13.16 -2.91
C HIS A 428 50.49 -13.44 -1.70
N ALA A 429 51.07 -13.86 -0.57
CA ALA A 429 50.34 -14.32 0.62
C ALA A 429 49.30 -13.31 1.18
N GLY A 430 49.40 -12.02 0.83
CA GLY A 430 48.48 -10.96 1.26
C GLY A 430 47.06 -11.13 0.72
N VAL A 431 46.85 -11.88 -0.36
CA VAL A 431 45.53 -12.18 -0.91
C VAL A 431 44.61 -12.88 0.13
N ARG A 432 45.18 -13.56 1.12
CA ARG A 432 44.40 -14.25 2.16
C ARG A 432 43.63 -13.31 3.08
N GLU A 433 44.01 -12.04 3.16
CA GLU A 433 43.27 -11.04 3.95
C GLU A 433 41.84 -10.85 3.45
N VAL A 434 41.61 -11.06 2.13
CA VAL A 434 40.29 -10.93 1.50
C VAL A 434 39.60 -12.28 1.24
N LEU A 435 40.27 -13.40 1.55
CA LEU A 435 39.72 -14.76 1.43
C LEU A 435 39.05 -15.23 2.72
N THR A 436 38.46 -14.29 3.46
CA THR A 436 37.60 -14.54 4.60
C THR A 436 36.28 -13.81 4.39
N VAL A 437 35.19 -14.39 4.91
CA VAL A 437 33.87 -13.73 4.87
C VAL A 437 33.93 -12.35 5.52
N GLU A 438 34.59 -12.23 6.68
CA GLU A 438 34.77 -10.96 7.39
C GLU A 438 35.55 -9.94 6.54
N GLY A 439 36.65 -10.34 5.90
CA GLY A 439 37.43 -9.47 5.02
C GLY A 439 36.60 -8.97 3.82
N SER A 440 35.87 -9.86 3.16
CA SER A 440 34.96 -9.51 2.05
C SER A 440 33.93 -8.48 2.50
N LEU A 441 33.21 -8.73 3.60
CA LEU A 441 32.19 -7.81 4.13
C LEU A 441 32.79 -6.44 4.47
N ASN A 442 33.89 -6.41 5.22
CA ASN A 442 34.52 -5.17 5.68
C ASN A 442 35.08 -4.31 4.54
N SER A 443 35.46 -4.93 3.41
CA SER A 443 35.98 -4.21 2.25
C SER A 443 34.91 -3.36 1.54
N ARG A 444 33.62 -3.69 1.72
CA ARG A 444 32.46 -3.06 1.05
C ARG A 444 31.84 -1.97 1.93
N SER A 445 32.67 -1.01 2.34
CA SER A 445 32.34 0.01 3.38
C SER A 445 31.86 1.37 2.86
N ALA A 446 31.72 1.52 1.54
CA ALA A 446 31.10 2.70 0.94
C ALA A 446 29.60 2.81 1.28
N GLN A 447 29.00 3.97 1.03
CA GLN A 447 27.55 4.16 1.16
C GLN A 447 26.79 3.11 0.34
N GLY A 448 25.79 2.48 0.96
CA GLY A 448 25.02 1.39 0.34
C GLY A 448 25.75 0.04 0.33
N GLY A 449 26.99 -0.02 0.82
CA GLY A 449 27.72 -1.26 0.98
C GLY A 449 27.23 -2.13 2.14
N THR A 450 27.75 -3.35 2.18
CA THR A 450 27.35 -4.37 3.16
C THR A 450 28.26 -4.44 4.39
N ALA A 451 29.35 -3.64 4.46
CA ALA A 451 30.17 -3.62 5.66
C ALA A 451 29.33 -3.21 6.89
N PRO A 452 29.65 -3.69 8.11
CA PRO A 452 28.90 -3.35 9.31
C PRO A 452 28.74 -1.83 9.54
N SER A 453 29.78 -1.04 9.22
CA SER A 453 29.73 0.42 9.30
C SER A 453 28.76 1.05 8.30
N ALA A 454 28.71 0.54 7.06
CA ALA A 454 27.80 1.01 6.02
C ALA A 454 26.34 0.61 6.30
N VAL A 455 26.13 -0.57 6.90
CA VAL A 455 24.81 -1.02 7.35
C VAL A 455 24.30 -0.22 8.55
N ALA A 456 25.16 0.09 9.52
CA ALA A 456 24.78 0.99 10.61
C ALA A 456 24.41 2.40 10.08
N ALA A 457 25.18 2.93 9.13
CA ALA A 457 24.89 4.23 8.53
C ALA A 457 23.58 4.24 7.72
N GLN A 458 23.28 3.19 6.95
CA GLN A 458 22.03 3.13 6.18
C GLN A 458 20.80 2.95 7.08
N LEU A 459 20.93 2.24 8.20
CA LEU A 459 19.84 2.08 9.17
C LEU A 459 19.46 3.43 9.79
N GLU A 460 20.45 4.25 10.15
CA GLU A 460 20.20 5.61 10.67
C GLU A 460 19.55 6.50 9.62
N ALA A 461 20.05 6.45 8.38
CA ALA A 461 19.46 7.20 7.27
C ALA A 461 18.00 6.79 7.01
N LEU A 462 17.71 5.47 7.03
CA LEU A 462 16.35 4.95 6.86
C LEU A 462 15.42 5.46 7.96
N ARG A 463 15.85 5.46 9.22
CA ARG A 463 15.05 5.99 10.33
C ARG A 463 14.67 7.45 10.11
N SER A 464 15.64 8.29 9.72
CA SER A 464 15.38 9.69 9.41
C SER A 464 14.41 9.86 8.25
N GLU A 465 14.50 9.01 7.22
CA GLU A 465 13.61 9.06 6.05
C GLU A 465 12.16 8.72 6.42
N LEU A 466 11.95 7.87 7.42
CA LEU A 466 10.63 7.39 7.83
C LEU A 466 9.85 8.39 8.69
N GLU A 467 10.48 9.43 9.24
CA GLU A 467 9.84 10.37 10.18
C GLU A 467 8.56 11.03 9.63
N PRO A 468 8.53 11.59 8.39
CA PRO A 468 7.30 12.14 7.83
C PRO A 468 6.18 11.09 7.70
N ALA A 469 6.56 9.86 7.33
CA ALA A 469 5.61 8.76 7.17
C ALA A 469 5.08 8.26 8.52
N ARG A 470 5.86 8.32 9.61
CA ARG A 470 5.38 7.99 10.97
C ARG A 470 4.27 8.95 11.41
N ALA A 471 4.42 10.24 11.13
CA ALA A 471 3.37 11.21 11.42
C ALA A 471 2.09 10.94 10.63
N PHE A 472 2.22 10.56 9.36
CA PHE A 472 1.07 10.20 8.51
C PHE A 472 0.39 8.89 8.94
N ALA A 473 1.17 7.85 9.29
CA ALA A 473 0.66 6.59 9.81
C ALA A 473 -0.04 6.74 11.17
N ALA A 474 0.34 7.76 11.96
CA ALA A 474 -0.31 8.10 13.22
C ALA A 474 -1.52 9.06 13.06
N ARG A 475 -1.84 9.48 11.83
CA ARG A 475 -2.97 10.38 11.57
C ARG A 475 -4.27 9.69 12.00
N PRO A 476 -5.09 10.32 12.87
CA PRO A 476 -6.40 9.77 13.19
C PRO A 476 -7.27 9.80 11.93
N GLN A 477 -8.11 8.78 11.77
CA GLN A 477 -9.16 8.81 10.76
C GLN A 477 -10.06 10.02 11.01
N VAL A 478 -10.45 10.70 9.93
CA VAL A 478 -11.46 11.76 10.01
C VAL A 478 -12.79 11.15 10.43
N ILE A 479 -13.09 9.96 9.93
CA ILE A 479 -14.32 9.21 10.21
C ILE A 479 -13.97 7.82 10.75
N SER A 480 -14.29 7.58 12.03
CA SER A 480 -14.07 6.30 12.72
C SER A 480 -15.16 5.28 12.49
#